data_AF-A0A8T0MUS9-F1
#
_entry.id   AF-A0A8T0MUS9-F1
#
_cell.length_a   1.000
_cell.length_b   1.000
_cell.length_c   1.000
_cell.angle_alpha   90.00
_cell.angle_beta   90.00
_cell.angle_gamma   90.00
#
_symmetry.space_group_name_H-M   'P 1'
#
loop_
_entity.id
_entity.type
_entity.pdbx_description
1 polymer ?
#
loop_
_entity_poly.entity_id
_entity_poly.type
_entity_poly.pdbx_seq_one_letter_code
_entity_poly.pdbx_strand_id
1 'polypeptide(L)'
;MEVASAKLVNRDEITGAALSTFAGDSTDIPESYIRTDEVLAAEVVGEDEAYELPVVDMAKLLDPDSSAMETEKLGYACRHWGFFQLMNHGVDEAAAQLIKDSAVQFFSLPLDIKNRVAVPEKGAGIEGYGHHYSRGRGDKLDWAEGLILITQPVQERNMNLWPTNPPEFRDALATYSTEMTKLARRLLGFMAADIGDEKEELVEAFTGKRQSMAMHYYPPCPHPDKVLGITPHTDGLGLTLLLHVDDTPGL
;
A
#
# COMPACT_ATOMS: atom_id res chain seq x y z
N MET A 1 5.67 -21.52 -14.60
CA MET A 1 4.75 -21.10 -13.51
C MET A 1 3.96 -19.94 -14.08
N GLU A 2 2.72 -20.19 -14.50
CA GLU A 2 1.84 -19.16 -15.09
C GLU A 2 1.50 -18.15 -13.99
N VAL A 3 1.89 -16.90 -14.17
CA VAL A 3 1.41 -15.79 -13.34
C VAL A 3 -0.09 -15.69 -13.63
N ALA A 4 -0.93 -16.07 -12.67
CA ALA A 4 -2.37 -15.86 -12.77
C ALA A 4 -2.60 -14.38 -13.10
N SER A 5 -3.10 -14.08 -14.30
CA SER A 5 -3.34 -12.70 -14.69
C SER A 5 -4.45 -12.15 -13.81
N ALA A 6 -4.13 -11.10 -13.05
CA ALA A 6 -5.15 -10.39 -12.28
C ALA A 6 -6.21 -9.88 -13.26
N LYS A 7 -7.46 -10.32 -13.10
CA LYS A 7 -8.58 -9.87 -13.91
C LYS A 7 -8.91 -8.45 -13.44
N LEU A 8 -8.46 -7.44 -14.20
CA LEU A 8 -8.92 -6.06 -14.01
C LEU A 8 -10.42 -6.00 -14.30
N VAL A 9 -11.21 -5.64 -13.29
CA VAL A 9 -12.66 -5.41 -13.35
C VAL A 9 -12.92 -4.07 -14.04
N ASN A 10 -13.99 -3.96 -14.83
CA ASN A 10 -14.27 -2.77 -15.65
C ASN A 10 -14.81 -1.60 -14.82
N ARG A 11 -14.52 -0.35 -15.23
CA ARG A 11 -15.03 0.93 -14.69
C ARG A 11 -16.54 0.92 -14.42
N ASP A 12 -17.36 0.39 -15.32
CA ASP A 12 -18.83 0.37 -15.14
C ASP A 12 -19.28 -0.67 -14.09
N GLU A 13 -18.55 -1.77 -13.96
CA GLU A 13 -18.79 -2.80 -12.92
C GLU A 13 -18.31 -2.29 -11.55
N ILE A 14 -17.17 -1.60 -11.52
CA ILE A 14 -16.56 -0.94 -10.34
C ILE A 14 -17.50 0.13 -9.78
N THR A 15 -18.03 1.00 -10.65
CA THR A 15 -18.91 2.09 -10.22
C THR A 15 -20.29 1.60 -9.77
N GLY A 16 -20.84 0.54 -10.38
CA GLY A 16 -22.06 -0.10 -9.91
C GLY A 16 -21.92 -0.73 -8.52
N ALA A 17 -20.80 -1.42 -8.26
CA ALA A 17 -20.51 -2.03 -6.97
C ALA A 17 -20.24 -0.98 -5.89
N ALA A 18 -19.41 0.03 -6.17
CA ALA A 18 -19.13 1.12 -5.21
C ALA A 18 -20.37 1.97 -4.89
N LEU A 19 -21.22 2.28 -5.88
CA LEU A 19 -22.48 3.02 -5.66
C LEU A 19 -23.47 2.25 -4.79
N SER A 20 -23.62 0.94 -5.03
CA SER A 20 -24.56 0.11 -4.26
C SER A 20 -24.07 -0.24 -2.86
N THR A 21 -22.74 -0.30 -2.68
CA THR A 21 -22.11 -0.81 -1.45
C THR A 21 -21.68 0.29 -0.48
N PHE A 22 -21.16 1.43 -0.99
CA PHE A 22 -20.54 2.45 -0.15
C PHE A 22 -21.25 3.81 -0.16
N ALA A 23 -22.22 4.03 -1.06
CA ALA A 23 -22.91 5.33 -1.20
C ALA A 23 -24.30 5.38 -0.53
N GLY A 24 -24.71 4.37 0.23
CA GLY A 24 -26.02 4.34 0.89
C GLY A 24 -26.04 3.55 2.20
N ASP A 25 -27.14 3.67 2.96
CA ASP A 25 -27.34 3.05 4.29
C ASP A 25 -27.67 1.54 4.23
N SER A 26 -27.28 0.85 3.14
CA SER A 26 -27.55 -0.57 2.99
C SER A 26 -26.74 -1.37 4.00
N THR A 27 -27.39 -2.32 4.66
CA THR A 27 -26.71 -3.29 5.55
C THR A 27 -26.38 -4.60 4.83
N ASP A 28 -26.89 -4.78 3.60
CA ASP A 28 -26.65 -5.96 2.78
C ASP A 28 -25.29 -5.88 2.10
N ILE A 29 -24.51 -6.96 2.20
CA ILE A 29 -23.22 -7.13 1.53
C ILE A 29 -23.46 -7.85 0.20
N PRO A 30 -23.06 -7.28 -0.95
CA PRO A 30 -23.22 -7.95 -2.23
C PRO A 30 -22.43 -9.26 -2.29
N GLU A 31 -22.98 -10.26 -3.00
CA GLU A 31 -22.40 -11.60 -3.07
C GLU A 31 -20.95 -11.62 -3.57
N SER A 32 -20.56 -10.66 -4.41
CA SER A 32 -19.19 -10.48 -4.89
C SER A 32 -18.19 -10.17 -3.77
N TYR A 33 -18.60 -9.60 -2.63
CA TYR A 33 -17.71 -9.32 -1.50
C TYR A 33 -17.70 -10.42 -0.44
N ILE A 34 -18.67 -11.34 -0.45
CA ILE A 34 -18.81 -12.38 0.57
C ILE A 34 -17.69 -13.42 0.44
N ARG A 35 -16.87 -13.55 1.47
CA ARG A 35 -15.71 -14.43 1.61
C ARG A 35 -15.66 -15.14 2.97
N THR A 36 -16.82 -15.45 3.55
CA THR A 36 -16.95 -16.05 4.90
C THR A 36 -16.03 -17.25 5.13
N ASP A 37 -15.94 -18.18 4.19
CA ASP A 37 -15.07 -19.37 4.33
C ASP A 37 -13.59 -18.99 4.40
N GLU A 38 -13.15 -17.96 3.68
CA GLU A 38 -11.77 -17.47 3.72
C GLU A 38 -11.47 -16.76 5.05
N VAL A 39 -12.43 -15.99 5.57
CA VAL A 39 -12.31 -15.32 6.88
C VAL A 39 -12.25 -16.34 8.01
N LEU A 40 -13.10 -17.37 7.97
CA LEU A 40 -13.12 -18.44 8.99
C LEU A 40 -11.89 -19.34 8.93
N ALA A 41 -11.27 -19.48 7.76
CA ALA A 41 -10.03 -20.24 7.59
C ALA A 41 -8.78 -19.44 7.98
N ALA A 42 -8.88 -18.12 8.17
CA ALA A 42 -7.77 -17.31 8.61
C ALA A 42 -7.47 -17.59 10.10
N GLU A 43 -6.24 -18.00 10.39
CA GLU A 43 -5.78 -18.15 11.77
C GLU A 43 -5.40 -16.76 12.31
N VAL A 44 -6.12 -16.31 13.34
CA VAL A 44 -5.71 -15.14 14.11
C VAL A 44 -4.62 -15.59 15.06
N VAL A 45 -3.40 -15.17 14.79
CA VAL A 45 -2.26 -15.39 15.68
C VAL A 45 -2.51 -14.57 16.96
N GLY A 46 -2.47 -15.22 18.13
CA GLY A 46 -2.86 -14.61 19.40
C GLY A 46 -1.95 -13.46 19.85
N GLU A 47 -2.31 -12.80 20.95
CA GLU A 47 -1.63 -11.62 21.52
C GLU A 47 -0.27 -11.92 22.20
N ASP A 48 0.44 -12.97 21.77
CA ASP A 48 1.74 -13.32 22.34
C ASP A 48 2.83 -12.37 21.81
N GLU A 49 3.69 -11.86 22.70
CA GLU A 49 4.85 -11.02 22.36
C GLU A 49 5.75 -11.69 21.31
N ALA A 50 5.77 -13.02 21.24
CA ALA A 50 6.50 -13.79 20.23
C ALA A 50 6.04 -13.50 18.78
N TYR A 51 4.88 -12.88 18.60
CA TYR A 51 4.31 -12.50 17.30
C TYR A 51 4.39 -11.00 17.01
N GLU A 52 4.97 -10.19 17.91
CA GLU A 52 5.20 -8.77 17.64
C GLU A 52 6.28 -8.57 16.57
N LEU A 53 5.98 -7.71 15.59
CA LEU A 53 6.90 -7.39 14.51
C LEU A 53 8.20 -6.76 15.06
N PRO A 54 9.37 -7.15 14.55
CA PRO A 54 10.63 -6.49 14.90
C PRO A 54 10.55 -4.99 14.64
N VAL A 55 11.02 -4.17 15.59
CA VAL A 55 11.11 -2.71 15.43
C VAL A 55 12.54 -2.31 15.12
N VAL A 56 12.82 -1.74 13.95
CA VAL A 56 14.14 -1.25 13.55
C VAL A 56 14.21 0.26 13.75
N ASP A 57 15.33 0.77 14.29
CA ASP A 57 15.55 2.19 14.53
C ASP A 57 16.49 2.80 13.49
N MET A 58 15.97 3.68 12.63
CA MET A 58 16.75 4.31 11.56
C MET A 58 17.84 5.25 12.09
N ALA A 59 17.64 5.89 13.23
CA ALA A 59 18.66 6.75 13.82
C ALA A 59 19.87 5.92 14.28
N LYS A 60 19.62 4.73 14.84
CA LYS A 60 20.67 3.78 15.21
C LYS A 60 21.39 3.17 14.02
N LEU A 61 20.69 2.92 12.92
CA LEU A 61 21.32 2.51 11.66
C LEU A 61 22.32 3.57 11.16
N LEU A 62 22.00 4.86 11.33
CA LEU A 62 22.83 5.99 10.88
C LEU A 62 23.95 6.35 11.86
N ASP A 63 23.86 5.93 13.12
CA ASP A 63 24.87 6.17 14.16
C ASP A 63 26.01 5.14 14.07
N PRO A 64 27.27 5.55 13.78
CA PRO A 64 28.40 4.63 13.64
C PRO A 64 28.60 3.66 14.82
N ASP A 65 28.26 4.08 16.03
CA ASP A 65 28.48 3.28 17.25
C ASP A 65 27.46 2.14 17.40
N SER A 66 26.23 2.31 16.87
CA SER A 66 25.16 1.30 16.94
C SER A 66 24.83 0.64 15.60
N SER A 67 25.33 1.18 14.48
CA SER A 67 24.93 0.80 13.13
C SER A 67 25.09 -0.69 12.85
N ALA A 68 26.18 -1.31 13.30
CA ALA A 68 26.44 -2.73 13.08
C ALA A 68 25.37 -3.63 13.75
N MET A 69 25.05 -3.34 15.01
CA MET A 69 24.06 -4.10 15.77
C MET A 69 22.65 -3.91 15.21
N GLU A 70 22.29 -2.67 14.84
CA GLU A 70 20.96 -2.40 14.27
C GLU A 70 20.83 -2.96 12.84
N THR A 71 21.93 -3.04 12.08
CA THR A 71 21.97 -3.69 10.76
C THR A 71 21.75 -5.19 10.87
N GLU A 72 22.36 -5.86 11.86
CA GLU A 72 22.11 -7.29 12.13
C GLU A 72 20.64 -7.54 12.50
N LYS A 73 20.05 -6.64 13.29
CA LYS A 73 18.62 -6.70 13.65
C LYS A 73 17.70 -6.51 12.44
N LEU A 74 18.02 -5.57 11.54
CA LEU A 74 17.33 -5.40 10.27
C LEU A 74 17.42 -6.68 9.42
N GLY A 75 18.61 -7.26 9.29
CA GLY A 75 18.83 -8.51 8.57
C GLY A 75 18.04 -9.68 9.15
N TYR A 76 18.01 -9.80 10.48
CA TYR A 76 17.20 -10.80 11.18
C TYR A 76 15.71 -10.65 10.85
N ALA A 77 15.18 -9.42 10.91
CA ALA A 77 13.79 -9.13 10.58
C ALA A 77 13.48 -9.50 9.12
N CYS A 78 14.34 -9.12 8.17
CA CYS A 78 14.18 -9.47 6.76
C CYS A 78 14.17 -11.00 6.53
N ARG A 79 15.07 -11.76 7.17
CA ARG A 79 15.20 -13.22 6.97
C ARG A 79 14.10 -14.05 7.62
N HIS A 80 13.67 -13.67 8.82
CA HIS A 80 12.78 -14.51 9.64
C HIS A 80 11.32 -14.05 9.61
N TRP A 81 11.08 -12.77 9.35
CA TRP A 81 9.74 -12.19 9.34
C TRP A 81 9.31 -11.72 7.96
N GLY A 82 10.23 -11.11 7.21
CA GLY A 82 9.88 -10.40 5.98
C GLY A 82 9.11 -9.10 6.22
N PHE A 83 8.90 -8.72 7.49
CA PHE A 83 8.21 -7.52 7.96
C PHE A 83 8.94 -6.93 9.16
N PHE A 84 8.87 -5.60 9.31
CA PHE A 84 9.34 -4.88 10.49
C PHE A 84 8.68 -3.51 10.57
N GLN A 85 8.61 -2.95 11.76
CA GLN A 85 8.28 -1.54 11.97
C GLN A 85 9.57 -0.71 11.90
N LEU A 86 9.50 0.49 11.35
CA LEU A 86 10.64 1.40 11.30
C LEU A 86 10.34 2.66 12.10
N MET A 87 11.15 2.95 13.12
CA MET A 87 11.05 4.16 13.92
C MET A 87 12.21 5.12 13.65
N ASN A 88 12.04 6.38 14.07
CA ASN A 88 13.02 7.46 13.86
C ASN A 88 13.48 7.59 12.39
N HIS A 89 12.59 7.25 11.44
CA HIS A 89 12.89 7.11 10.01
C HIS A 89 13.37 8.41 9.33
N GLY A 90 13.19 9.56 9.98
CA GLY A 90 13.68 10.85 9.49
C GLY A 90 12.89 11.41 8.31
N VAL A 91 11.64 10.94 8.12
CA VAL A 91 10.69 11.53 7.18
C VAL A 91 10.02 12.70 7.90
N ASP A 92 9.89 13.82 7.21
CA ASP A 92 9.24 15.01 7.75
C ASP A 92 7.78 14.70 8.16
N GLU A 93 7.45 14.94 9.43
CA GLU A 93 6.12 14.66 9.98
C GLU A 93 5.03 15.47 9.28
N ALA A 94 5.30 16.70 8.86
CA ALA A 94 4.34 17.52 8.13
C ALA A 94 4.10 16.96 6.72
N ALA A 95 5.13 16.41 6.06
CA ALA A 95 4.94 15.72 4.78
C ALA A 95 4.11 14.44 4.92
N ALA A 96 4.35 13.65 5.97
CA ALA A 96 3.57 12.45 6.27
C ALA A 96 2.10 12.79 6.62
N GLN A 97 1.88 13.83 7.43
CA GLN A 97 0.53 14.27 7.79
C GLN A 97 -0.22 14.83 6.57
N LEU A 98 0.44 15.63 5.73
CA LEU A 98 -0.19 16.23 4.57
C LEU A 98 -0.69 15.17 3.56
N ILE A 99 0.08 14.09 3.34
CA ILE A 99 -0.38 13.01 2.45
C ILE A 99 -1.54 12.21 3.07
N LYS A 100 -1.53 12.00 4.39
CA LYS A 100 -2.67 11.38 5.12
C LYS A 100 -3.93 12.21 4.94
N ASP A 101 -3.85 13.51 5.22
CA ASP A 101 -4.99 14.43 5.11
C ASP A 101 -5.49 14.50 3.66
N SER A 102 -4.57 14.54 2.69
CA SER A 102 -4.91 14.56 1.27
C SER A 102 -5.64 13.29 0.83
N ALA A 103 -5.20 12.11 1.31
CA ALA A 103 -5.85 10.84 1.05
C ALA A 103 -7.26 10.80 1.67
N VAL A 104 -7.40 11.16 2.95
CA VAL A 104 -8.71 11.20 3.64
C VAL A 104 -9.68 12.13 2.90
N GLN A 105 -9.23 13.33 2.55
CA GLN A 105 -10.04 14.29 1.81
C GLN A 105 -10.45 13.74 0.45
N PHE A 106 -9.52 13.14 -0.31
CA PHE A 106 -9.83 12.55 -1.62
C PHE A 106 -10.90 11.44 -1.51
N PHE A 107 -10.74 10.48 -0.60
CA PHE A 107 -11.69 9.37 -0.46
C PHE A 107 -13.06 9.82 0.07
N SER A 108 -13.11 10.94 0.78
CA SER A 108 -14.34 11.60 1.24
C SER A 108 -15.09 12.37 0.14
N LEU A 109 -14.50 12.54 -1.05
CA LEU A 109 -15.16 13.23 -2.16
C LEU A 109 -16.31 12.40 -2.74
N PRO A 110 -17.32 13.05 -3.33
CA PRO A 110 -18.36 12.37 -4.10
C PRO A 110 -17.77 11.47 -5.19
N LEU A 111 -18.42 10.33 -5.43
CA LEU A 111 -17.92 9.32 -6.36
C LEU A 111 -17.71 9.86 -7.79
N ASP A 112 -18.56 10.78 -8.26
CA ASP A 112 -18.40 11.40 -9.58
C ASP A 112 -17.11 12.21 -9.70
N ILE A 113 -16.62 12.77 -8.59
CA ILE A 113 -15.32 13.46 -8.51
C ILE A 113 -14.18 12.45 -8.50
N LYS A 114 -14.25 11.41 -7.65
CA LYS A 114 -13.22 10.34 -7.60
C LYS A 114 -13.07 9.64 -8.94
N ASN A 115 -14.19 9.40 -9.64
CA ASN A 115 -14.22 8.78 -10.96
C ASN A 115 -13.56 9.58 -12.08
N ARG A 116 -13.22 10.86 -11.87
CA ARG A 116 -12.49 11.67 -12.87
C ARG A 116 -11.07 11.17 -13.10
N VAL A 117 -10.52 10.45 -12.12
CA VAL A 117 -9.19 9.82 -12.19
C VAL A 117 -9.28 8.29 -12.15
N ALA A 118 -10.42 7.72 -12.54
CA ALA A 118 -10.62 6.27 -12.54
C ALA A 118 -9.61 5.55 -13.45
N VAL A 119 -9.35 4.27 -13.14
CA VAL A 119 -8.55 3.39 -14.01
C VAL A 119 -9.09 3.45 -15.44
N PRO A 120 -8.25 3.76 -16.46
CA PRO A 120 -8.71 3.83 -17.84
C PRO A 120 -9.11 2.44 -18.37
N GLU A 121 -9.69 2.39 -19.58
CA GLU A 121 -10.21 1.15 -20.17
C GLU A 121 -9.21 -0.02 -20.18
N LYS A 122 -9.77 -1.23 -20.27
CA LYS A 122 -9.04 -2.50 -20.16
C LYS A 122 -7.79 -2.52 -21.06
N GLY A 123 -6.62 -2.64 -20.43
CA GLY A 123 -5.32 -2.68 -21.10
C GLY A 123 -4.48 -1.39 -20.97
N ALA A 124 -5.02 -0.33 -20.37
CA ALA A 124 -4.33 0.96 -20.20
C ALA A 124 -3.33 1.03 -19.02
N GLY A 125 -3.22 -0.03 -18.21
CA GLY A 125 -2.32 -0.09 -17.06
C GLY A 125 -3.04 -0.33 -15.74
N ILE A 126 -2.33 -0.08 -14.63
CA ILE A 126 -2.82 -0.28 -13.25
C ILE A 126 -3.04 1.05 -12.51
N GLU A 127 -2.89 2.20 -13.16
CA GLU A 127 -3.03 3.49 -12.48
C GLU A 127 -4.48 3.97 -12.50
N GLY A 128 -4.88 4.69 -11.45
CA GLY A 128 -6.18 5.34 -11.32
C GLY A 128 -6.96 4.89 -10.09
N TYR A 129 -8.15 5.47 -9.92
CA TYR A 129 -9.11 5.15 -8.87
C TYR A 129 -10.03 3.99 -9.29
N GLY A 130 -10.47 3.20 -8.30
CA GLY A 130 -11.50 2.17 -8.47
C GLY A 130 -10.96 0.75 -8.50
N HIS A 131 -9.77 0.51 -7.95
CA HIS A 131 -9.26 -0.84 -7.83
C HIS A 131 -10.11 -1.65 -6.83
N HIS A 132 -10.74 -2.71 -7.34
CA HIS A 132 -11.24 -3.84 -6.55
C HIS A 132 -10.54 -5.08 -7.08
N TYR A 133 -9.64 -5.67 -6.29
CA TYR A 133 -8.86 -6.79 -6.77
C TYR A 133 -9.69 -8.08 -6.76
N SER A 134 -9.66 -8.79 -7.90
CA SER A 134 -9.77 -10.24 -7.92
C SER A 134 -8.39 -10.80 -8.29
N ARG A 135 -7.61 -11.21 -7.30
CA ARG A 135 -6.26 -11.78 -7.51
C ARG A 135 -6.33 -13.25 -7.90
N GLY A 136 -7.14 -13.57 -8.92
CA GLY A 136 -7.25 -14.92 -9.48
C GLY A 136 -8.14 -15.89 -8.70
N ARG A 137 -8.86 -15.42 -7.66
CA ARG A 137 -9.82 -16.23 -6.88
C ARG A 137 -11.27 -15.95 -7.32
N GLY A 138 -11.55 -16.18 -8.60
CA GLY A 138 -12.91 -16.09 -9.15
C GLY A 138 -13.46 -14.67 -9.27
N ASP A 139 -14.76 -14.50 -9.05
CA ASP A 139 -15.49 -13.23 -9.20
C ASP A 139 -15.65 -12.47 -7.88
N LYS A 140 -14.79 -12.77 -6.88
CA LYS A 140 -14.81 -12.10 -5.57
C LYS A 140 -14.00 -10.81 -5.57
N LEU A 141 -14.49 -9.82 -4.83
CA LEU A 141 -13.92 -8.48 -4.68
C LEU A 141 -13.42 -8.27 -3.24
N ASP A 142 -12.49 -7.33 -3.10
CA ASP A 142 -11.98 -6.84 -1.82
C ASP A 142 -12.83 -5.65 -1.33
N TRP A 143 -13.09 -5.60 -0.01
CA TRP A 143 -13.85 -4.53 0.65
C TRP A 143 -12.98 -3.29 0.89
N ALA A 144 -12.52 -2.70 -0.22
CA ALA A 144 -11.70 -1.52 -0.23
C ALA A 144 -11.95 -0.70 -1.50
N GLU A 145 -11.76 0.60 -1.40
CA GLU A 145 -11.50 1.47 -2.54
C GLU A 145 -9.99 1.64 -2.71
N GLY A 146 -9.49 1.56 -3.93
CA GLY A 146 -8.06 1.72 -4.22
C GLY A 146 -7.77 2.82 -5.23
N LEU A 147 -6.71 3.60 -4.98
CA LEU A 147 -6.09 4.53 -5.91
C LEU A 147 -4.61 4.17 -6.06
N ILE A 148 -4.17 3.85 -7.29
CA ILE A 148 -2.77 3.55 -7.58
C ILE A 148 -2.21 4.60 -8.52
N LEU A 149 -1.05 5.16 -8.19
CA LEU A 149 -0.38 6.18 -9.00
C LEU A 149 1.10 5.87 -9.11
N ILE A 150 1.66 5.98 -10.31
CA ILE A 150 3.11 5.97 -10.50
C ILE A 150 3.67 7.32 -10.04
N THR A 151 4.67 7.27 -9.18
CA THR A 151 5.31 8.45 -8.57
C THR A 151 6.76 8.61 -8.97
N GLN A 152 7.46 7.52 -9.31
CA GLN A 152 8.80 7.57 -9.90
C GLN A 152 8.91 6.56 -11.05
N PRO A 153 9.78 6.84 -12.04
CA PRO A 153 10.48 8.10 -12.22
C PRO A 153 9.52 9.22 -12.70
N VAL A 154 9.89 10.50 -12.51
CA VAL A 154 8.99 11.65 -12.75
C VAL A 154 8.38 11.66 -14.16
N GLN A 155 9.15 11.26 -15.17
CA GLN A 155 8.73 11.20 -16.57
C GLN A 155 7.66 10.14 -16.87
N GLU A 156 7.47 9.16 -15.98
CA GLU A 156 6.43 8.12 -16.11
C GLU A 156 5.12 8.52 -15.43
N ARG A 157 5.06 9.67 -14.74
CA ARG A 157 3.85 10.11 -14.05
C ARG A 157 2.75 10.47 -15.05
N ASN A 158 1.60 9.81 -14.92
CA ASN A 158 0.40 10.22 -15.63
C ASN A 158 -0.36 11.29 -14.84
N MET A 159 -0.03 12.57 -15.09
CA MET A 159 -0.65 13.70 -14.38
C MET A 159 -2.16 13.84 -14.64
N ASN A 160 -2.74 13.15 -15.61
CA ASN A 160 -4.20 13.13 -15.80
C ASN A 160 -4.91 12.26 -14.75
N LEU A 161 -4.19 11.30 -14.15
CA LEU A 161 -4.72 10.41 -13.10
C LEU A 161 -4.42 10.92 -11.69
N TRP A 162 -3.54 11.91 -11.55
CA TRP A 162 -3.28 12.53 -10.26
C TRP A 162 -4.44 13.45 -9.86
N PRO A 163 -5.14 13.21 -8.73
CA PRO A 163 -6.22 14.07 -8.27
C PRO A 163 -5.82 15.55 -8.22
N THR A 164 -6.72 16.43 -8.64
CA THR A 164 -6.60 17.90 -8.44
C THR A 164 -7.48 18.40 -7.31
N ASN A 165 -8.24 17.50 -6.68
CA ASN A 165 -9.07 17.75 -5.53
C ASN A 165 -8.79 16.62 -4.51
N PRO A 166 -8.29 16.92 -3.31
CA PRO A 166 -7.98 18.25 -2.79
C PRO A 166 -6.85 18.96 -3.56
N PRO A 167 -6.80 20.31 -3.58
CA PRO A 167 -5.79 21.08 -4.30
C PRO A 167 -4.34 20.69 -3.94
N GLU A 168 -4.11 20.31 -2.68
CA GLU A 168 -2.80 19.95 -2.14
C GLU A 168 -2.35 18.54 -2.53
N PHE A 169 -3.24 17.70 -3.06
CA PHE A 169 -2.98 16.27 -3.26
C PHE A 169 -1.72 15.99 -4.07
N ARG A 170 -1.53 16.71 -5.18
CA ARG A 170 -0.39 16.47 -6.09
C ARG A 170 0.94 16.83 -5.43
N ASP A 171 0.97 17.95 -4.73
CA ASP A 171 2.18 18.43 -4.07
C ASP A 171 2.52 17.55 -2.87
N ALA A 172 1.50 17.16 -2.10
CA ALA A 172 1.62 16.19 -1.01
C ALA A 172 2.21 14.86 -1.52
N LEU A 173 1.64 14.30 -2.60
CA LEU A 173 2.10 13.05 -3.21
C LEU A 173 3.53 13.15 -3.74
N ALA A 174 3.87 14.26 -4.43
CA ALA A 174 5.20 14.46 -4.98
C ALA A 174 6.28 14.61 -3.89
N THR A 175 5.99 15.38 -2.84
CA THR A 175 6.88 15.55 -1.69
C THR A 175 7.06 14.22 -0.97
N TYR A 176 5.96 13.54 -0.61
CA TYR A 176 6.03 12.28 0.11
C TYR A 176 6.71 11.17 -0.70
N SER A 177 6.46 11.06 -2.00
CA SER A 177 7.19 10.15 -2.90
C SER A 177 8.70 10.37 -2.86
N THR A 178 9.14 11.62 -2.83
CA THR A 178 10.56 11.97 -2.77
C THR A 178 11.17 11.53 -1.44
N GLU A 179 10.47 11.75 -0.33
CA GLU A 179 10.90 11.27 0.99
C GLU A 179 10.97 9.75 1.06
N MET A 180 9.95 9.04 0.55
CA MET A 180 9.94 7.57 0.48
C MET A 180 11.07 7.02 -0.39
N THR A 181 11.41 7.70 -1.50
CA THR A 181 12.52 7.30 -2.36
C THR A 181 13.86 7.40 -1.61
N LYS A 182 14.06 8.49 -0.86
CA LYS A 182 15.26 8.67 -0.02
C LYS A 182 15.34 7.62 1.08
N LEU A 183 14.23 7.37 1.77
CA LEU A 183 14.13 6.40 2.86
C LEU A 183 14.41 4.98 2.36
N ALA A 184 13.73 4.54 1.30
CA ALA A 184 13.93 3.24 0.69
C ALA A 184 15.40 3.04 0.26
N ARG A 185 16.02 4.03 -0.37
CA ARG A 185 17.44 3.96 -0.77
C ARG A 185 18.37 3.76 0.44
N ARG A 186 18.11 4.44 1.56
CA ARG A 186 18.93 4.27 2.77
C ARG A 186 18.74 2.87 3.35
N LEU A 187 17.50 2.39 3.48
CA LEU A 187 17.20 1.04 3.99
C LEU A 187 17.83 -0.04 3.12
N LEU A 188 17.70 0.06 1.80
CA LEU A 188 18.34 -0.86 0.86
C LEU A 188 19.86 -0.88 1.05
N GLY A 189 20.49 0.26 1.32
CA GLY A 189 21.92 0.32 1.63
C GLY A 189 22.31 -0.44 2.90
N PHE A 190 21.46 -0.47 3.93
CA PHE A 190 21.68 -1.25 5.14
C PHE A 190 21.36 -2.73 4.94
N MET A 191 20.29 -3.07 4.20
CA MET A 191 20.00 -4.44 3.82
C MET A 191 21.14 -5.05 3.00
N ALA A 192 21.71 -4.27 2.07
CA ALA A 192 22.83 -4.73 1.27
C ALA A 192 24.10 -4.91 2.13
N ALA A 193 24.34 -4.04 3.12
CA ALA A 193 25.44 -4.18 4.06
C ALA A 193 25.33 -5.44 4.95
N ASP A 194 24.12 -5.84 5.33
CA ASP A 194 23.88 -7.10 6.05
C ASP A 194 24.14 -8.34 5.16
N ILE A 195 23.86 -8.25 3.85
CA ILE A 195 24.10 -9.33 2.89
C ILE A 195 25.60 -9.47 2.53
N GLY A 196 26.38 -8.39 2.58
CA GLY A 196 27.84 -8.40 2.36
C GLY A 196 28.29 -7.64 1.11
N ASP A 197 29.28 -8.19 0.39
CA ASP A 197 30.10 -7.55 -0.66
C ASP A 197 29.36 -7.05 -1.93
N GLU A 198 28.03 -7.05 -1.95
CA GLU A 198 27.18 -6.61 -3.08
C GLU A 198 26.37 -5.34 -2.75
N LYS A 199 26.90 -4.50 -1.84
CA LYS A 199 26.22 -3.28 -1.36
C LYS A 199 25.72 -2.40 -2.50
N GLU A 200 26.58 -2.18 -3.48
CA GLU A 200 26.29 -1.35 -4.64
C GLU A 200 25.30 -2.05 -5.60
N GLU A 201 25.40 -3.36 -5.80
CA GLU A 201 24.55 -4.09 -6.75
C GLU A 201 23.06 -4.06 -6.35
N LEU A 202 22.75 -4.28 -5.07
CA LEU A 202 21.37 -4.23 -4.60
C LEU A 202 20.78 -2.83 -4.76
N VAL A 203 21.54 -1.80 -4.37
CA VAL A 203 21.08 -0.41 -4.47
C VAL A 203 20.92 0.00 -5.94
N GLU A 204 21.84 -0.41 -6.81
CA GLU A 204 21.76 -0.18 -8.26
C GLU A 204 20.56 -0.89 -8.90
N ALA A 205 20.23 -2.11 -8.45
CA ALA A 205 19.07 -2.85 -8.93
C ALA A 205 17.75 -2.09 -8.73
N PHE A 206 17.67 -1.24 -7.71
CA PHE A 206 16.51 -0.38 -7.42
C PHE A 206 16.66 1.08 -7.89
N THR A 207 17.85 1.49 -8.31
CA THR A 207 18.10 2.87 -8.72
C THR A 207 17.38 3.18 -10.04
N GLY A 208 16.60 4.26 -10.05
CA GLY A 208 15.82 4.68 -11.22
C GLY A 208 14.67 3.74 -11.60
N LYS A 209 14.35 2.75 -10.77
CA LYS A 209 13.20 1.87 -10.99
C LYS A 209 11.89 2.56 -10.61
N ARG A 210 10.80 1.97 -11.07
CA ARG A 210 9.46 2.48 -10.85
C ARG A 210 9.11 2.45 -9.36
N GLN A 211 8.56 3.56 -8.87
CA GLN A 211 7.86 3.66 -7.60
C GLN A 211 6.40 3.93 -7.89
N SER A 212 5.51 3.23 -7.20
CA SER A 212 4.08 3.51 -7.18
C SER A 212 3.61 3.72 -5.76
N MET A 213 2.59 4.56 -5.59
CA MET A 213 1.83 4.68 -4.35
C MET A 213 0.47 4.05 -4.56
N ALA A 214 0.12 3.09 -3.70
CA ALA A 214 -1.22 2.54 -3.60
C ALA A 214 -1.86 3.08 -2.31
N MET A 215 -3.01 3.72 -2.44
CA MET A 215 -3.81 4.18 -1.31
C MET A 215 -5.05 3.33 -1.23
N HIS A 216 -5.30 2.76 -0.05
CA HIS A 216 -6.45 1.90 0.22
C HIS A 216 -7.32 2.57 1.28
N TYR A 217 -8.60 2.73 0.96
CA TYR A 217 -9.62 3.14 1.91
C TYR A 217 -10.52 1.93 2.19
N TYR A 218 -10.71 1.60 3.46
CA TYR A 218 -11.53 0.47 3.91
C TYR A 218 -12.80 1.02 4.58
N PRO A 219 -13.93 1.11 3.86
CA PRO A 219 -15.16 1.62 4.44
C PRO A 219 -15.66 0.72 5.57
N PRO A 220 -16.33 1.26 6.61
CA PRO A 220 -16.96 0.45 7.64
C PRO A 220 -17.87 -0.64 7.05
N CYS A 221 -17.80 -1.86 7.60
CA CYS A 221 -18.60 -2.99 7.14
C CYS A 221 -19.54 -3.46 8.26
N PRO A 222 -20.85 -3.65 8.00
CA PRO A 222 -21.79 -4.18 8.99
C PRO A 222 -21.60 -5.67 9.31
N HIS A 223 -20.95 -6.43 8.42
CA HIS A 223 -20.59 -7.84 8.65
C HIS A 223 -19.11 -8.08 8.31
N PRO A 224 -18.18 -7.60 9.14
CA PRO A 224 -16.74 -7.73 8.89
C PRO A 224 -16.28 -9.20 8.88
N ASP A 225 -17.04 -10.12 9.50
CA ASP A 225 -16.84 -11.57 9.47
C ASP A 225 -17.07 -12.21 8.08
N LYS A 226 -17.56 -11.43 7.10
CA LYS A 226 -17.89 -11.91 5.76
C LYS A 226 -17.05 -11.32 4.66
N VAL A 227 -16.20 -10.34 4.94
CA VAL A 227 -15.45 -9.62 3.90
C VAL A 227 -13.97 -9.57 4.26
N LEU A 228 -13.14 -9.35 3.25
CA LEU A 228 -11.72 -9.08 3.41
C LEU A 228 -11.43 -7.68 2.89
N GLY A 229 -10.72 -6.86 3.67
CA GLY A 229 -10.25 -5.55 3.22
C GLY A 229 -9.31 -5.70 2.02
N ILE A 230 -8.34 -6.61 2.11
CA ILE A 230 -7.45 -6.99 1.02
C ILE A 230 -7.24 -8.52 1.03
N THR A 231 -7.34 -9.16 -0.13
CA THR A 231 -7.11 -10.62 -0.22
C THR A 231 -5.67 -10.97 0.18
N PRO A 232 -5.43 -12.06 0.94
CA PRO A 232 -4.08 -12.54 1.27
C PRO A 232 -3.18 -12.65 0.05
N HIS A 233 -1.98 -12.06 0.14
CA HIS A 233 -1.01 -12.03 -0.95
C HIS A 233 0.40 -11.76 -0.44
N THR A 234 1.39 -11.99 -1.31
CA THR A 234 2.73 -11.42 -1.20
C THR A 234 2.87 -10.26 -2.16
N ASP A 235 3.61 -9.23 -1.77
CA ASP A 235 3.91 -8.12 -2.66
C ASP A 235 4.78 -8.57 -3.83
N GLY A 236 4.41 -8.12 -5.04
CA GLY A 236 5.19 -8.34 -6.26
C GLY A 236 6.25 -7.28 -6.52
N LEU A 237 6.61 -6.50 -5.48
CA LEU A 237 7.54 -5.37 -5.51
C LEU A 237 8.84 -5.74 -4.77
N GLY A 238 9.82 -4.83 -4.78
CA GLY A 238 11.08 -5.02 -4.05
C GLY A 238 10.99 -4.70 -2.57
N LEU A 239 10.48 -3.52 -2.22
CA LEU A 239 10.31 -3.05 -0.85
C LEU A 239 9.04 -2.21 -0.77
N THR A 240 8.18 -2.50 0.21
CA THR A 240 6.97 -1.74 0.51
C THR A 240 7.18 -0.96 1.80
N LEU A 241 6.90 0.35 1.76
CA LEU A 241 6.85 1.21 2.94
C LEU A 241 5.39 1.55 3.18
N LEU A 242 4.80 0.94 4.21
CA LEU A 242 3.40 1.13 4.56
C LEU A 242 3.25 2.25 5.60
N LEU A 243 2.28 3.13 5.38
CA LEU A 243 1.86 4.15 6.34
C LEU A 243 0.39 3.93 6.66
N HIS A 244 0.07 3.67 7.93
CA HIS A 244 -1.31 3.71 8.41
C HIS A 244 -1.75 5.16 8.55
N VAL A 245 -2.92 5.48 7.99
CA VAL A 245 -3.47 6.84 8.03
C VAL A 245 -3.96 7.17 9.44
N ASP A 246 -4.60 6.22 10.10
CA ASP A 246 -5.10 6.30 11.47
C ASP A 246 -4.73 5.06 12.30
N ASP A 247 -5.23 4.98 13.54
CA ASP A 247 -4.92 3.92 14.50
C ASP A 247 -5.85 2.70 14.37
N THR A 248 -6.64 2.60 13.29
CA THR A 248 -7.51 1.44 13.07
C THR A 248 -6.66 0.21 12.71
N PRO A 249 -6.73 -0.90 13.48
CA PRO A 249 -5.98 -2.11 13.16
C PRO A 249 -6.54 -2.81 11.92
N GLY A 250 -5.70 -3.55 11.19
CA GLY A 250 -6.14 -4.27 9.99
C GLY A 250 -5.07 -4.97 9.17
N LEU A 251 -3.79 -4.63 9.37
CA LEU A 251 -2.65 -5.47 8.96
C LEU A 251 -2.29 -6.44 10.08
#